data_AF-A0A924D856-F1
#
_entry.id   AF-A0A924D856-F1
#
_cell.length_a   1.000
_cell.length_b   1.000
_cell.length_c   1.000
_cell.angle_alpha   90.00
_cell.angle_beta   90.00
_cell.angle_gamma   90.00
#
_symmetry.space_group_name_H-M   'P 1'
#
loop_
_entity.id
_entity.type
_entity.pdbx_description
1 polymer ?
#
loop_
_entity_poly.entity_id
_entity_poly.type
_entity_poly.pdbx_seq_one_letter_code
_entity_poly.pdbx_strand_id
1 'polypeptide(L)'
;MNPCSFHLTQAQACELQSAYLCDQNPQTKTRFQAVRLYETGDCSHQSEDICACSPRSLLRGCQSYRDRGITALCDGRIGGNRARLTPQQIEAVRNQLHTYTPAQLSGQADCGGEGLLLDACRSCRSAEA
;
A
#
# COMPACT_ATOMS: atom_id res chain seq x y z
N MET A 1 32.07 1.92 8.73
CA MET A 1 31.18 1.31 7.73
C MET A 1 30.83 -0.07 8.23
N ASN A 2 29.57 -0.31 8.60
CA ASN A 2 29.13 -1.63 9.05
C ASN A 2 28.97 -2.53 7.82
N PRO A 3 29.59 -3.73 7.80
CA PRO A 3 29.45 -4.64 6.66
C PRO A 3 28.00 -5.13 6.58
N CYS A 4 27.39 -4.97 5.41
CA CYS A 4 26.08 -5.53 5.13
C CYS A 4 26.21 -7.06 5.10
N SER A 5 25.87 -7.75 6.19
CA SER A 5 25.99 -9.21 6.33
C SER A 5 24.83 -9.97 5.66
N PHE A 6 24.43 -9.53 4.46
CA PHE A 6 23.38 -10.12 3.67
C PHE A 6 24.00 -10.72 2.41
N HIS A 7 24.09 -12.05 2.39
CA HIS A 7 24.60 -12.83 1.27
C HIS A 7 23.49 -13.72 0.76
N LEU A 8 23.27 -13.72 -0.56
CA LEU A 8 22.37 -14.64 -1.21
C LEU A 8 23.20 -15.77 -1.81
N THR A 9 22.58 -16.93 -1.92
CA THR A 9 23.14 -17.99 -2.75
C THR A 9 22.86 -17.69 -4.22
N GLN A 10 23.67 -18.25 -5.13
CA GLN A 10 23.41 -18.15 -6.57
C GLN A 10 21.98 -18.59 -6.93
N ALA A 11 21.46 -19.62 -6.26
CA ALA A 11 20.10 -20.09 -6.45
C ALA A 11 19.05 -19.02 -6.09
N GLN A 12 19.23 -18.32 -4.96
CA GLN A 12 18.34 -17.24 -4.52
C GLN A 12 18.42 -16.01 -5.44
N ALA A 13 19.61 -15.68 -5.93
CA ALA A 13 19.78 -14.61 -6.91
C ALA A 13 19.04 -14.92 -8.23
N CYS A 14 19.16 -16.17 -8.72
CA CYS A 14 18.40 -16.64 -9.87
C CYS A 14 16.89 -16.64 -9.60
N GLU A 15 16.45 -17.08 -8.42
CA GLU A 15 15.05 -17.08 -8.00
C GLU A 15 14.44 -15.66 -8.08
N LEU A 16 15.12 -14.67 -7.49
CA LEU A 16 14.70 -13.25 -7.51
C LEU A 16 14.70 -12.68 -8.93
N GLN A 17 15.68 -13.05 -9.76
CA GLN A 17 15.74 -12.63 -11.15
C GLN A 17 14.60 -13.23 -11.98
N SER A 18 14.30 -14.52 -11.82
CA SER A 18 13.17 -15.17 -12.47
C SER A 18 11.85 -14.52 -12.04
N ALA A 19 11.64 -14.28 -10.74
CA ALA A 19 10.44 -13.62 -10.25
C ALA A 19 10.29 -12.19 -10.78
N TYR A 20 11.38 -11.43 -10.89
CA TYR A 20 11.39 -10.11 -11.52
C TYR A 20 10.93 -10.13 -12.98
N LEU A 21 11.34 -11.14 -13.75
CA LEU A 21 10.98 -11.28 -15.16
C LEU A 21 9.53 -11.75 -15.35
N CYS A 22 9.04 -12.62 -14.48
CA CYS A 22 7.70 -13.19 -14.58
C CYS A 22 6.59 -12.30 -13.99
N ASP A 23 6.89 -11.46 -13.01
CA ASP A 23 5.89 -10.60 -12.38
C ASP A 23 5.58 -9.34 -13.22
N GLN A 24 4.30 -8.98 -13.24
CA GLN A 24 3.76 -7.80 -13.92
C GLN A 24 3.60 -6.61 -12.97
N ASN A 25 3.59 -6.82 -11.65
CA ASN A 25 3.43 -5.74 -10.69
C ASN A 25 4.73 -4.92 -10.56
N PRO A 26 4.75 -3.64 -10.98
CA PRO A 26 5.98 -2.84 -10.98
C PRO A 26 6.55 -2.65 -9.57
N GLN A 27 5.71 -2.52 -8.54
CA GLN A 27 6.19 -2.33 -7.17
C GLN A 27 6.86 -3.59 -6.62
N THR A 28 6.30 -4.76 -6.92
CA THR A 28 6.88 -6.03 -6.50
C THR A 28 8.21 -6.29 -7.23
N LYS A 29 8.26 -5.99 -8.53
CA LYS A 29 9.51 -6.04 -9.32
C LYS A 29 10.60 -5.16 -8.71
N THR A 30 10.29 -3.92 -8.34
CA THR A 30 11.25 -3.03 -7.67
C THR A 30 11.78 -3.64 -6.38
N ARG A 31 10.93 -4.32 -5.59
CA ARG A 31 11.38 -5.00 -4.36
C ARG A 31 12.29 -6.19 -4.65
N PHE A 32 11.99 -7.02 -5.65
CA PHE A 32 12.87 -8.12 -6.07
C PHE A 32 14.24 -7.60 -6.52
N GLN A 33 14.26 -6.55 -7.33
CA GLN A 33 15.47 -5.93 -7.82
C GLN A 33 16.29 -5.32 -6.67
N ALA A 34 15.64 -4.62 -5.73
CA ALA A 34 16.31 -3.98 -4.60
C ALA A 34 16.99 -5.02 -3.67
N VAL A 35 16.29 -6.10 -3.33
CA VAL A 35 16.86 -7.18 -2.50
C VAL A 35 18.01 -7.88 -3.20
N ARG A 36 17.93 -8.07 -4.52
CA ARG A 36 19.02 -8.65 -5.32
C ARG A 36 20.24 -7.74 -5.36
N LEU A 37 20.06 -6.43 -5.56
CA LEU A 37 21.15 -5.46 -5.65
C LEU A 37 21.85 -5.19 -4.32
N TYR A 38 21.13 -5.34 -3.20
CA TYR A 38 21.68 -5.14 -1.86
C TYR A 38 22.83 -6.11 -1.53
N GLU A 39 22.85 -7.30 -2.16
CA GLU A 39 23.91 -8.29 -1.98
C GLU A 39 25.24 -7.89 -2.66
N THR A 40 25.16 -7.18 -3.79
CA THR A 40 26.32 -6.83 -4.63
C THR A 40 27.30 -5.83 -4.00
N GLY A 41 27.09 -5.44 -2.74
CA GLY A 41 28.06 -4.70 -1.94
C GLY A 41 27.99 -3.17 -2.09
N ASP A 42 27.12 -2.66 -2.95
CA ASP A 42 26.85 -1.22 -3.03
C ASP A 42 25.98 -0.80 -1.85
N CYS A 43 26.65 -0.53 -0.73
CA CYS A 43 26.13 -0.14 0.56
C CYS A 43 24.93 0.82 0.45
N SER A 44 23.70 0.29 0.47
CA SER A 44 22.41 0.99 0.60
C SER A 44 22.14 2.09 -0.43
N HIS A 45 22.96 3.13 -0.51
CA HIS A 45 22.74 4.36 -1.27
C HIS A 45 22.49 4.12 -2.77
N GLN A 46 23.32 3.33 -3.46
CA GLN A 46 23.08 3.08 -4.88
C GLN A 46 21.83 2.23 -5.12
N SER A 47 21.54 1.27 -4.23
CA SER A 47 20.32 0.47 -4.32
C SER A 47 19.08 1.33 -4.07
N GLU A 48 19.16 2.29 -3.16
CA GLU A 48 18.12 3.27 -2.87
C GLU A 48 17.89 4.22 -4.04
N ASP A 49 18.96 4.67 -4.70
CA ASP A 49 18.90 5.52 -5.89
C ASP A 49 18.28 4.78 -7.08
N ILE A 50 18.69 3.52 -7.32
CA ILE A 50 18.19 2.71 -8.44
C ILE A 50 16.73 2.30 -8.22
N CYS A 51 16.36 1.91 -7.00
CA CYS A 51 15.04 1.35 -6.70
C CYS A 51 14.07 2.37 -6.08
N ALA A 52 14.51 3.63 -5.90
CA ALA A 52 13.75 4.71 -5.26
C ALA A 52 13.12 4.29 -3.92
N CYS A 53 13.82 3.48 -3.12
CA CYS A 53 13.33 2.95 -1.85
C CYS A 53 14.16 3.49 -0.69
N SER A 54 13.56 3.65 0.49
CA SER A 54 14.30 4.07 1.68
C SER A 54 15.14 2.92 2.27
N PRO A 55 16.25 3.22 3.00
CA PRO A 55 17.11 2.20 3.60
C PRO A 55 16.32 1.23 4.49
N ARG A 56 15.37 1.78 5.26
CA ARG A 56 14.51 1.01 6.16
C ARG A 56 13.60 0.04 5.40
N SER A 57 13.10 0.44 4.23
CA SER A 57 12.26 -0.42 3.40
C SER A 57 13.07 -1.57 2.79
N LEU A 58 14.30 -1.27 2.37
CA LEU A 58 15.24 -2.25 1.85
C LEU A 58 15.61 -3.30 2.90
N LEU A 59 16.02 -2.86 4.09
CA LEU A 59 16.34 -3.75 5.22
C LEU A 59 15.15 -4.62 5.61
N ARG A 60 13.95 -4.04 5.69
CA ARG A 60 12.71 -4.79 5.96
C ARG A 60 12.44 -5.83 4.88
N GLY A 61 12.65 -5.50 3.61
CA GLY A 61 12.53 -6.43 2.49
C GLY A 61 13.51 -7.60 2.63
N CYS A 62 14.78 -7.30 2.89
CA CYS A 62 15.82 -8.32 3.09
C CYS A 62 15.49 -9.24 4.27
N GLN A 63 15.07 -8.68 5.41
CA GLN A 63 14.62 -9.45 6.56
C GLN A 63 13.43 -10.37 6.21
N SER A 64 12.41 -9.81 5.56
CA SER A 64 11.20 -10.56 5.20
C SER A 64 11.49 -11.67 4.19
N TYR A 65 12.41 -11.44 3.26
CA TYR A 65 12.88 -12.45 2.31
C TYR A 65 13.62 -13.59 3.01
N ARG A 66 14.46 -13.30 4.03
CA ARG A 66 15.10 -14.37 4.82
C ARG A 66 14.09 -15.22 5.57
N ASP A 67 13.04 -14.59 6.11
CA ASP A 67 12.07 -15.28 6.95
C ASP A 67 11.09 -16.15 6.14
N ARG A 68 10.67 -15.69 4.95
CA ARG A 68 9.52 -16.27 4.22
C ARG A 68 9.74 -16.41 2.70
N GLY A 69 10.93 -16.10 2.21
CA GLY A 69 11.29 -16.17 0.79
C GLY A 69 10.57 -15.13 -0.07
N ILE A 70 10.46 -15.42 -1.38
CA ILE A 70 9.91 -14.51 -2.39
C ILE A 70 8.51 -14.00 -2.06
N THR A 71 7.67 -14.85 -1.47
CA THR A 71 6.26 -14.52 -1.20
C THR A 71 6.09 -13.31 -0.29
N ALA A 72 7.07 -13.01 0.57
CA ALA A 72 7.00 -11.86 1.48
C ALA A 72 7.38 -10.53 0.84
N LEU A 73 7.93 -10.53 -0.37
CA LEU A 73 8.20 -9.32 -1.15
C LEU A 73 6.98 -8.90 -1.99
N CYS A 74 6.09 -9.85 -2.29
CA CYS A 74 4.80 -9.58 -2.91
C CYS A 74 3.93 -8.68 -2.01
N ASP A 75 3.15 -7.79 -2.60
CA ASP A 75 2.17 -7.03 -1.84
C ASP A 75 1.04 -7.95 -1.36
N GLY A 76 1.01 -8.23 -0.06
CA GLY A 76 -0.06 -8.99 0.59
C GLY A 76 -1.30 -8.16 0.91
N ARG A 77 -1.33 -6.86 0.56
CA ARG A 77 -2.56 -6.07 0.65
C ARG A 77 -3.56 -6.62 -0.35
N ILE A 78 -4.51 -7.37 0.17
CA ILE A 78 -5.80 -7.59 -0.50
C ILE A 78 -6.44 -6.21 -0.55
N GLY A 79 -6.28 -5.51 -1.68
CA GLY A 79 -6.78 -4.16 -1.86
C GLY A 79 -8.26 -4.05 -1.50
N GLY A 80 -8.60 -2.93 -0.87
CA GLY A 80 -9.99 -2.52 -0.67
C GLY A 80 -10.47 -2.70 0.76
N ASN A 81 -10.85 -1.58 1.39
CA ASN A 81 -11.88 -1.59 2.43
C ASN A 81 -13.12 -2.39 2.00
N ARG A 82 -13.34 -2.52 0.68
CA ARG A 82 -14.30 -3.43 0.06
C ARG A 82 -14.18 -4.89 0.51
N ALA A 83 -12.98 -5.41 0.75
CA ALA A 83 -12.79 -6.78 1.25
C ALA A 83 -13.19 -6.95 2.73
N ARG A 84 -13.36 -5.83 3.47
CA ARG A 84 -13.80 -5.84 4.87
C ARG A 84 -15.32 -5.85 5.02
N LEU A 85 -16.05 -5.51 3.96
CA LEU A 85 -17.51 -5.49 3.94
C LEU A 85 -18.02 -6.72 3.20
N THR A 86 -18.89 -7.48 3.86
CA THR A 86 -19.67 -8.53 3.21
C THR A 86 -20.63 -7.90 2.19
N PRO A 87 -21.09 -8.65 1.17
CA PRO A 87 -22.08 -8.15 0.21
C PRO A 87 -23.34 -7.57 0.89
N GLN A 88 -23.79 -8.19 1.99
CA GLN A 88 -24.92 -7.70 2.78
C GLN A 88 -24.63 -6.36 3.45
N GLN A 89 -23.41 -6.16 3.99
CA GLN A 89 -23.02 -4.89 4.58
C GLN A 89 -22.88 -3.78 3.53
N ILE A 90 -22.44 -4.11 2.32
CA ILE A 90 -22.41 -3.16 1.19
C ILE A 90 -23.83 -2.71 0.85
N GLU A 91 -24.78 -3.64 0.76
CA GLU A 91 -26.17 -3.31 0.46
C GLU A 91 -26.83 -2.50 1.58
N ALA A 92 -26.53 -2.81 2.84
CA ALA A 92 -27.00 -2.04 3.99
C ALA A 92 -26.48 -0.59 3.95
N VAL A 93 -25.19 -0.39 3.70
CA VAL A 93 -24.59 0.95 3.57
C VAL A 93 -25.20 1.69 2.38
N ARG A 94 -25.41 1.00 1.24
CA ARG A 94 -26.05 1.59 0.06
C ARG A 94 -27.47 2.07 0.36
N ASN A 95 -28.26 1.27 1.06
CA ASN A 95 -29.62 1.63 1.45
C ASN A 95 -29.63 2.82 2.42
N GLN A 96 -28.69 2.85 3.38
CA GLN A 96 -28.55 3.99 4.29
C GLN A 96 -28.20 5.28 3.54
N LEU A 97 -27.28 5.24 2.57
CA LEU A 97 -26.91 6.40 1.76
C LEU A 97 -28.03 6.91 0.85
N HIS A 98 -28.94 6.03 0.40
CA HIS A 98 -30.13 6.45 -0.35
C HIS A 98 -31.26 7.00 0.54
N THR A 99 -31.29 6.60 1.81
CA THR A 99 -32.39 6.92 2.74
C THR A 99 -32.09 8.17 3.57
N TYR A 100 -30.83 8.39 3.92
CA TYR A 100 -30.42 9.43 4.85
C TYR A 100 -29.42 10.38 4.21
N THR A 101 -29.55 11.68 4.53
CA THR A 101 -28.54 12.66 4.14
C THR A 101 -27.26 12.47 4.97
N PRO A 102 -26.09 12.87 4.45
CA PRO A 102 -24.81 12.75 5.18
C PRO A 102 -24.86 13.37 6.59
N ALA A 103 -25.58 14.49 6.77
CA ALA A 103 -25.75 15.15 8.06
C ALA A 103 -26.53 14.32 9.08
N GLN A 104 -27.44 13.46 8.63
CA GLN A 104 -28.24 12.57 9.49
C GLN A 104 -27.48 11.30 9.86
N LEU A 105 -26.50 10.87 9.04
CA LEU A 105 -25.70 9.67 9.29
C LEU A 105 -24.45 9.96 10.13
N SER A 106 -23.77 11.09 9.86
CA SER A 106 -22.48 11.42 10.48
C SER A 106 -22.57 12.57 11.50
N GLY A 107 -23.74 13.20 11.65
CA GLY A 107 -23.90 14.41 12.46
C GLY A 107 -23.35 15.66 11.75
N GLN A 108 -23.83 16.85 12.15
CA GLN A 108 -23.51 18.12 11.48
C GLN A 108 -22.01 18.47 11.43
N ALA A 109 -21.20 17.94 12.36
CA ALA A 109 -19.78 18.23 12.47
C ALA A 109 -18.91 17.56 11.38
N ASP A 110 -19.38 16.45 10.81
CA ASP A 110 -18.62 15.62 9.87
C ASP A 110 -19.16 15.69 8.42
N CYS A 111 -20.01 16.69 8.13
CA CYS A 111 -20.57 16.95 6.80
C CYS A 111 -19.56 17.54 5.79
N GLY A 112 -18.36 17.88 6.24
CA GLY A 112 -17.32 18.51 5.42
C GLY A 112 -16.27 17.50 4.96
N GLY A 113 -16.39 17.00 3.73
CA GLY A 113 -15.20 16.51 3.03
C GLY A 113 -14.45 17.71 2.45
N GLU A 114 -13.13 17.76 2.54
CA GLU A 114 -12.29 18.77 1.85
C GLU A 114 -12.31 18.63 0.30
N GLY A 115 -13.35 18.02 -0.25
CA GLY A 115 -13.63 17.97 -1.67
C GLY A 115 -14.41 19.21 -2.07
N LEU A 116 -13.70 20.18 -2.67
CA LEU A 116 -14.30 21.27 -3.44
C LEU A 116 -15.40 20.73 -4.37
N LEU A 117 -16.66 20.92 -3.98
CA LEU A 117 -17.80 20.83 -4.86
C LEU A 117 -18.76 21.97 -4.52
N LEU A 118 -18.89 22.87 -5.50
CA LEU A 118 -19.55 24.16 -5.46
C LEU A 118 -21.03 24.06 -5.04
N ASP A 119 -21.42 24.99 -4.16
CA ASP A 119 -22.74 25.64 -4.11
C ASP A 119 -24.01 24.76 -4.15
N ALA A 120 -24.25 23.93 -3.14
CA ALA A 120 -25.59 23.34 -2.96
C ALA A 120 -26.08 23.09 -1.51
N CYS A 121 -25.50 23.75 -0.50
CA CYS A 121 -26.03 23.64 0.87
C CYS A 121 -26.46 25.00 1.45
N ARG A 122 -27.41 25.67 0.77
CA ARG A 122 -28.10 26.87 1.31
C ARG A 122 -29.40 26.57 2.07
N SER A 123 -29.90 25.35 2.09
CA SER A 123 -31.19 25.05 2.72
C SER A 123 -31.15 24.84 4.24
N CYS A 124 -29.97 24.73 4.87
CA CYS A 124 -29.87 24.46 6.31
C CYS A 124 -29.92 25.71 7.22
N ARG A 125 -30.26 26.90 6.71
CA ARG A 125 -30.16 28.16 7.48
C ARG A 125 -31.48 28.80 7.90
N SER A 126 -32.60 28.08 7.89
CA SER A 126 -33.90 28.64 8.27
C SER A 126 -34.80 27.62 8.98
N ALA A 127 -34.41 27.19 10.17
CA ALA A 127 -35.30 26.45 11.06
C ALA A 127 -34.92 26.59 12.53
N GLU A 128 -34.47 27.76 13.00
CA GLU A 128 -34.45 28.06 14.44
C GLU A 128 -34.77 29.55 14.66
N ALA A 129 -35.84 29.78 15.43
CA ALA A 129 -36.41 31.02 15.97
C ALA A 129 -37.14 31.97 15.00
#